data_AF-A0AAX7W066-F1
#
_entry.id   AF-A0AAX7W066-F1
#
_cell.length_a   1.000
_cell.length_b   1.000
_cell.length_c   1.000
_cell.angle_alpha   90.00
_cell.angle_beta   90.00
_cell.angle_gamma   90.00
#
_symmetry.space_group_name_H-M   'P 1'
#
loop_
_entity.id
_entity.type
_entity.pdbx_description
1 polymer ?
#
loop_
_entity_poly.entity_id
_entity_poly.type
_entity_poly.pdbx_seq_one_letter_code
_entity_poly.pdbx_strand_id
1 'polypeptide(L)'
;MRKSQLRLENNSMDQMIQEREQKIQELQQSVKTSRSKAEEALSYSRKVMTALVQHIKTEFTRLSEAIETKQEINETEAESFIDELQAEITHMKKKKLQFHEASLIRDPFSFLENVLPLTYNKPQLQDWSAVTVTSDQFMIQETLAELETAVREEVSTLYDINFRDGKEQRISLISSPHEDIISDSFLIRSGPPAVYQLRPKKQKFGSLTRMTVGEKRPNKPNRTILLVGETGAGKYTLINALLNYTMGVKWEDGVWFQIIEEERRSQTSDVMVYEIFGFEDKTLPYSLTIINTPGYGDTRGIKHFDIISHRLLDLFQSEDGVHEVHAVGLVMKASVNRLSEPLRYVFDSVMSLFGKNLEKNIVALITHSDGSRPKNPLQALEAANIKCAKNEKNQ
;
A
#
# COMPACT_ATOMS: atom_id res chain seq x y z
N MET A 1 44.79 5.52 -57.80
CA MET A 1 44.43 6.07 -56.46
C MET A 1 43.03 5.65 -56.00
N ARG A 2 41.92 6.01 -56.67
CA ARG A 2 40.56 5.65 -56.19
C ARG A 2 40.27 4.14 -56.10
N LYS A 3 40.69 3.33 -57.08
CA LYS A 3 40.49 1.87 -57.06
C LYS A 3 41.22 1.16 -55.90
N SER A 4 42.42 1.61 -55.56
CA SER A 4 43.20 1.05 -54.45
C SER A 4 42.63 1.46 -53.09
N GLN A 5 42.08 2.67 -52.99
CA GLN A 5 41.40 3.15 -51.78
C GLN A 5 40.08 2.41 -51.52
N LEU A 6 39.25 2.22 -52.55
CA LEU A 6 38.04 1.40 -52.46
C LEU A 6 38.33 -0.04 -52.04
N ARG A 7 39.45 -0.61 -52.48
CA ARG A 7 39.84 -1.97 -52.11
C ARG A 7 40.24 -2.09 -50.64
N LEU A 8 40.87 -1.05 -50.09
CA LEU A 8 41.21 -0.97 -48.66
C LEU A 8 39.97 -0.77 -47.80
N GLU A 9 39.06 0.11 -48.21
CA GLU A 9 37.77 0.32 -47.53
C GLU A 9 36.92 -0.96 -47.56
N ASN A 10 36.87 -1.68 -48.68
CA ASN A 10 36.12 -2.94 -48.78
C ASN A 10 36.70 -4.01 -47.85
N ASN A 11 38.02 -4.20 -47.83
CA ASN A 11 38.65 -5.15 -46.92
C ASN A 11 38.44 -4.78 -45.44
N SER A 12 38.44 -3.48 -45.12
CA SER A 12 38.12 -3.00 -43.77
C SER A 12 36.66 -3.26 -43.40
N MET A 13 35.74 -3.18 -44.37
CA MET A 13 34.32 -3.48 -44.18
C MET A 13 34.09 -4.98 -43.99
N ASP A 14 34.78 -5.83 -44.76
CA ASP A 14 34.73 -7.29 -44.62
C ASP A 14 35.20 -7.72 -43.22
N GLN A 15 36.26 -7.10 -42.69
CA GLN A 15 36.73 -7.35 -41.33
C GLN A 15 35.69 -6.93 -40.28
N MET A 16 35.09 -5.75 -40.43
CA MET A 16 34.03 -5.28 -39.53
C MET A 16 32.81 -6.20 -39.57
N ILE A 17 32.43 -6.71 -40.74
CA ILE A 17 31.32 -7.67 -40.90
C ILE A 17 31.65 -8.96 -40.15
N GLN A 18 32.85 -9.52 -40.34
CA GLN A 18 33.27 -10.74 -39.65
C GLN A 18 33.27 -10.58 -38.13
N GLU A 19 33.77 -9.45 -37.61
CA GLU A 19 33.75 -9.14 -36.18
C GLU A 19 32.31 -9.06 -35.63
N ARG A 20 31.37 -8.47 -36.40
CA ARG A 20 29.96 -8.41 -36.01
C ARG A 20 29.28 -9.77 -36.07
N GLU A 21 29.56 -10.60 -37.09
CA GLU A 21 29.03 -11.96 -37.19
C GLU A 21 29.51 -12.85 -36.03
N GLN A 22 30.80 -12.75 -35.67
CA GLN A 22 31.32 -13.45 -34.50
C GLN A 22 30.62 -12.97 -33.21
N LYS A 23 30.41 -11.66 -33.06
CA LYS A 23 29.71 -11.11 -31.89
C LYS A 23 28.26 -11.58 -31.81
N ILE A 24 27.57 -11.73 -32.95
CA ILE A 24 26.21 -12.28 -33.01
C ILE A 24 26.20 -13.72 -32.50
N GLN A 25 27.15 -14.56 -32.92
CA GLN A 25 27.24 -15.95 -32.46
C GLN A 25 27.49 -16.05 -30.96
N GLU A 26 28.41 -15.23 -30.42
CA GLU A 26 28.66 -15.16 -28.97
C GLU A 26 27.40 -14.78 -28.19
N LEU A 27 26.67 -13.77 -28.65
CA LEU A 27 25.44 -13.32 -28.02
C LEU A 27 24.34 -14.40 -28.09
N GLN A 28 24.18 -15.08 -29.23
CA GLN A 28 23.23 -16.17 -29.37
C GLN A 28 23.52 -17.32 -28.41
N GLN A 29 24.79 -17.70 -28.25
CA GLN A 29 25.19 -18.75 -27.31
C GLN A 29 25.00 -18.33 -25.84
N SER A 30 25.30 -17.07 -25.51
CA SER A 30 25.05 -16.51 -24.18
C SER A 30 23.56 -16.51 -23.84
N VAL A 31 22.70 -16.09 -24.77
CA VAL A 31 21.24 -16.13 -24.61
C VAL A 31 20.73 -17.56 -24.40
N LYS A 32 21.23 -18.52 -25.19
CA LYS A 32 20.86 -19.93 -25.05
C LYS A 32 21.25 -20.48 -23.67
N THR A 33 22.46 -20.16 -23.21
CA THR A 33 22.95 -20.57 -21.88
C THR A 33 22.11 -19.94 -20.76
N SER A 34 21.77 -18.65 -20.88
CA SER A 34 20.90 -17.94 -19.94
C SER A 34 19.51 -18.59 -19.87
N ARG A 35 18.93 -18.94 -21.03
CA ARG A 35 17.64 -19.64 -21.09
C ARG A 35 17.70 -20.99 -20.38
N SER A 36 18.74 -21.80 -20.61
CA SER A 36 18.91 -23.09 -19.94
C SER A 36 18.98 -22.93 -18.41
N LYS A 37 19.76 -21.95 -17.92
CA LYS A 37 19.86 -21.68 -16.47
C LYS A 37 18.52 -21.23 -15.87
N ALA A 38 17.76 -20.40 -16.59
CA ALA A 38 16.44 -19.99 -16.16
C ALA A 38 15.46 -21.19 -16.10
N GLU A 39 15.50 -22.08 -17.08
CA GLU A 39 14.70 -23.31 -17.10
C GLU A 39 15.07 -24.25 -15.94
N GLU A 40 16.36 -24.40 -15.63
CA GLU A 40 16.82 -25.17 -14.48
C GLU A 40 16.34 -24.58 -13.15
N ALA A 41 16.45 -23.26 -12.96
CA ALA A 41 15.96 -22.57 -11.77
C ALA A 41 14.44 -22.68 -11.62
N LEU A 42 13.69 -22.54 -12.71
CA LEU A 42 12.23 -22.74 -12.73
C LEU A 42 11.85 -24.20 -12.44
N SER A 43 12.61 -25.16 -12.95
CA SER A 43 12.39 -26.59 -12.68
C SER A 43 12.65 -26.93 -11.22
N TYR A 44 13.75 -26.44 -10.66
CA TYR A 44 14.10 -26.64 -9.25
C TYR A 44 13.06 -26.00 -8.31
N SER A 45 12.72 -24.73 -8.54
CA SER A 45 11.70 -24.02 -7.74
C SER A 45 10.34 -24.72 -7.81
N ARG A 46 9.90 -25.16 -8.99
CA ARG A 46 8.66 -25.94 -9.14
C ARG A 46 8.68 -27.21 -8.30
N LYS A 47 9.79 -27.97 -8.29
CA LYS A 47 9.93 -29.19 -7.48
C LYS A 47 9.80 -28.89 -5.99
N VAL A 48 10.52 -27.88 -5.50
CA VAL A 48 10.50 -27.48 -4.07
C VAL A 48 9.10 -27.03 -3.66
N MET A 49 8.46 -26.14 -4.44
CA MET A 49 7.12 -25.66 -4.15
C MET A 49 6.08 -26.78 -4.16
N THR A 50 6.20 -27.73 -5.08
CA THR A 50 5.31 -28.90 -5.13
C THR A 50 5.45 -29.75 -3.87
N ALA A 51 6.68 -29.99 -3.41
CA ALA A 51 6.94 -30.74 -2.18
C ALA A 51 6.36 -30.04 -0.95
N LEU A 52 6.53 -28.72 -0.85
CA LEU A 52 6.01 -27.92 0.26
C LEU A 52 4.47 -27.97 0.31
N VAL A 53 3.79 -27.76 -0.82
CA VAL A 53 2.32 -27.85 -0.90
C VAL A 53 1.84 -29.24 -0.52
N GLN A 54 2.55 -30.29 -0.94
CA GLN A 54 2.17 -31.66 -0.60
C GLN A 54 2.34 -31.96 0.88
N HIS A 55 3.40 -31.45 1.51
CA HIS A 55 3.63 -31.60 2.93
C HIS A 55 2.53 -30.91 3.75
N ILE A 56 2.21 -29.64 3.44
CA ILE A 56 1.13 -28.90 4.10
C ILE A 56 -0.21 -29.63 3.98
N LYS A 57 -0.55 -30.14 2.80
CA LYS A 57 -1.77 -30.93 2.60
C LYS A 57 -1.80 -32.18 3.48
N THR A 58 -0.66 -32.88 3.57
CA THR A 58 -0.55 -34.12 4.36
C THR A 58 -0.74 -33.86 5.84
N GLU A 59 -0.09 -32.82 6.39
CA GLU A 59 -0.24 -32.48 7.80
C GLU A 59 -1.66 -31.97 8.12
N PHE A 60 -2.29 -31.25 7.20
CA PHE A 60 -3.68 -30.82 7.37
C PHE A 60 -4.66 -32.01 7.40
N THR A 61 -4.45 -33.03 6.58
CA THR A 61 -5.24 -34.28 6.63
C THR A 61 -5.10 -34.96 8.00
N ARG A 62 -3.87 -35.09 8.52
CA ARG A 62 -3.65 -35.68 9.85
C ARG A 62 -4.31 -34.89 10.97
N LEU A 63 -4.28 -33.56 10.88
CA LEU A 63 -4.94 -32.69 11.85
C LEU A 63 -6.47 -32.92 11.84
N SER A 64 -7.08 -33.02 10.65
CA SER A 64 -8.52 -33.30 10.51
C SER A 64 -8.88 -34.65 11.13
N GLU A 65 -8.13 -35.71 10.80
CA GLU A 65 -8.35 -37.05 11.34
C GLU A 65 -8.24 -37.08 12.87
N ALA A 66 -7.28 -36.34 13.45
CA ALA A 66 -7.12 -36.25 14.90
C ALA A 66 -8.29 -35.54 15.60
N ILE A 67 -8.82 -34.46 14.98
CA ILE A 67 -9.99 -33.74 15.49
C ILE A 67 -11.23 -34.62 15.43
N GLU A 68 -11.46 -35.27 14.29
CA GLU A 68 -12.60 -36.18 14.08
C GLU A 68 -12.56 -37.35 15.09
N THR A 69 -11.41 -38.01 15.23
CA THR A 69 -11.25 -39.12 16.18
C THR A 69 -11.49 -38.67 17.62
N LYS A 70 -10.99 -37.48 18.00
CA LYS A 70 -11.19 -36.94 19.36
C LYS A 70 -12.66 -36.62 19.62
N GLN A 71 -13.37 -36.10 18.61
CA GLN A 71 -14.80 -35.84 18.68
C GLN A 71 -15.60 -37.15 18.82
N GLU A 72 -15.31 -38.17 18.01
CA GLU A 72 -15.96 -39.49 18.09
C GLU A 72 -15.79 -40.16 19.46
N ILE A 73 -14.58 -40.08 20.05
CA ILE A 73 -14.33 -40.61 21.40
C ILE A 73 -15.21 -39.89 22.44
N ASN A 74 -15.27 -38.56 22.37
CA ASN A 74 -16.08 -37.78 23.31
C ASN A 74 -17.58 -38.07 23.14
N GLU A 75 -18.06 -38.27 21.89
CA GLU A 75 -19.46 -38.61 21.59
C GLU A 75 -19.81 -40.01 22.11
N THR A 76 -18.98 -41.01 21.84
CA THR A 76 -19.22 -42.39 22.31
C THR A 76 -19.19 -42.51 23.83
N GLU A 77 -18.31 -41.77 24.50
CA GLU A 77 -18.29 -41.69 25.97
C GLU A 77 -19.56 -41.03 26.53
N ALA A 78 -20.01 -39.93 25.91
CA ALA A 78 -21.25 -39.27 26.29
C ALA A 78 -22.48 -40.17 26.08
N GLU A 79 -22.56 -40.90 24.97
CA GLU A 79 -23.62 -41.87 24.69
C GLU A 79 -23.66 -42.98 25.75
N SER A 80 -22.51 -43.52 26.15
CA SER A 80 -22.43 -44.53 27.22
C SER A 80 -23.00 -44.02 28.54
N PHE A 81 -22.68 -42.78 28.94
CA PHE A 81 -23.25 -42.17 30.15
C PHE A 81 -24.76 -41.95 30.03
N ILE A 82 -25.23 -41.55 28.85
CA ILE A 82 -26.67 -41.36 28.59
C ILE A 82 -27.40 -42.70 28.72
N ASP A 83 -26.87 -43.79 28.16
CA ASP A 83 -27.48 -45.12 28.22
C ASP A 83 -27.57 -45.65 29.66
N GLU A 84 -26.51 -45.46 30.46
CA GLU A 84 -26.49 -45.83 31.89
C GLU A 84 -27.55 -45.04 32.67
N LEU A 85 -27.63 -43.72 32.47
CA LEU A 85 -28.64 -42.85 33.07
C LEU A 85 -30.07 -43.26 32.67
N GLN A 86 -30.28 -43.58 31.39
CA GLN A 86 -31.58 -44.03 30.89
C GLN A 86 -32.00 -45.38 31.52
N ALA A 87 -31.06 -46.31 31.68
CA ALA A 87 -31.30 -47.58 32.37
C ALA A 87 -31.67 -47.37 33.84
N GLU A 88 -30.95 -46.50 34.55
CA GLU A 88 -31.21 -46.16 35.96
C GLU A 88 -32.61 -45.53 36.13
N ILE A 89 -32.96 -44.57 35.26
CA ILE A 89 -34.28 -43.93 35.22
C ILE A 89 -35.38 -44.96 34.95
N THR A 90 -35.17 -45.87 34.00
CA THR A 90 -36.14 -46.91 33.65
C THR A 90 -36.41 -47.85 34.82
N HIS A 91 -35.35 -48.28 35.51
CA HIS A 91 -35.45 -49.09 36.72
C HIS A 91 -36.20 -48.34 37.85
N MET A 92 -35.87 -47.07 38.08
CA MET A 92 -36.56 -46.22 39.06
C MET A 92 -38.05 -46.05 38.74
N LYS A 93 -38.41 -45.80 37.47
CA LYS A 93 -39.80 -45.70 37.03
C LYS A 93 -40.57 -46.99 37.27
N LYS A 94 -40.00 -48.15 36.92
CA LYS A 94 -40.60 -49.46 37.15
C LYS A 94 -40.85 -49.71 38.64
N LYS A 95 -39.85 -49.43 39.49
CA LYS A 95 -39.98 -49.63 40.93
C LYS A 95 -41.01 -48.69 41.55
N LYS A 96 -41.06 -47.43 41.10
CA LYS A 96 -42.08 -46.45 41.50
C LYS A 96 -43.49 -46.93 41.15
N LEU A 97 -43.68 -47.53 39.97
CA LEU A 97 -44.97 -48.10 39.57
C LEU A 97 -45.37 -49.26 40.49
N GLN A 98 -44.46 -50.18 40.80
CA GLN A 98 -44.72 -51.29 41.73
C GLN A 98 -45.11 -50.80 43.14
N PHE A 99 -44.46 -49.74 43.64
CA PHE A 99 -44.85 -49.11 44.90
C PHE A 99 -46.26 -48.50 44.84
N HIS A 100 -46.61 -47.89 43.71
CA HIS A 100 -47.95 -47.34 43.51
C HIS A 100 -49.01 -48.46 43.48
N GLU A 101 -48.78 -49.53 42.74
CA GLU A 101 -49.69 -50.68 42.69
C GLU A 101 -49.86 -51.35 44.06
N ALA A 102 -48.77 -51.58 44.79
CA ALA A 102 -48.82 -52.12 46.14
C ALA A 102 -49.60 -51.23 47.12
N SER A 103 -49.51 -49.89 46.97
CA SER A 103 -50.26 -48.94 47.79
C SER A 103 -51.79 -49.01 47.59
N LEU A 104 -52.26 -49.61 46.49
CA LEU A 104 -53.68 -49.80 46.21
C LEU A 104 -54.26 -51.08 46.84
N ILE A 105 -53.41 -51.99 47.33
CA ILE A 105 -53.82 -53.24 47.98
C ILE A 105 -54.39 -52.91 49.37
N ARG A 106 -55.66 -53.27 49.60
CA ARG A 106 -56.36 -52.99 50.86
C ARG A 106 -56.23 -54.09 51.92
N ASP A 107 -55.97 -55.33 51.50
CA ASP A 107 -55.80 -56.45 52.42
C ASP A 107 -54.42 -56.38 53.09
N PRO A 108 -54.33 -56.29 54.44
CA PRO A 108 -53.07 -56.09 55.14
C PRO A 108 -52.04 -57.22 54.96
N PHE A 109 -52.50 -58.47 54.85
CA PHE A 109 -51.61 -59.62 54.67
C PHE A 109 -51.04 -59.65 53.25
N SER A 110 -51.89 -59.50 52.24
CA SER A 110 -51.48 -59.40 50.84
C SER A 110 -50.60 -58.17 50.58
N PHE A 111 -50.84 -57.06 51.29
CA PHE A 111 -49.99 -55.88 51.24
C PHE A 111 -48.57 -56.20 51.74
N LEU A 112 -48.44 -56.82 52.92
CA LEU A 112 -47.13 -57.17 53.48
C LEU A 112 -46.36 -58.15 52.58
N GLU A 113 -47.04 -59.16 52.03
CA GLU A 113 -46.44 -60.13 51.11
C GLU A 113 -45.86 -59.46 49.85
N ASN A 114 -46.54 -58.46 49.29
CA ASN A 114 -46.10 -57.75 48.08
C ASN A 114 -45.07 -56.64 48.35
N VAL A 115 -45.07 -56.01 49.54
CA VAL A 115 -44.19 -54.88 49.85
C VAL A 115 -42.82 -55.32 50.39
N LEU A 116 -42.75 -56.40 51.17
CA LEU A 116 -41.50 -56.89 51.78
C LEU A 116 -40.36 -57.07 50.75
N PRO A 117 -40.57 -57.72 49.57
CA PRO A 117 -39.52 -57.86 48.55
C PRO A 117 -39.09 -56.53 47.92
N LEU A 118 -40.01 -55.55 47.82
CA LEU A 118 -39.76 -54.25 47.19
C LEU A 118 -38.91 -53.33 48.09
N THR A 119 -39.08 -53.44 49.41
CA THR A 119 -38.34 -52.64 50.40
C THR A 119 -36.90 -53.08 50.62
N TYR A 120 -36.58 -54.35 50.39
CA TYR A 120 -35.25 -54.90 50.65
C TYR A 120 -34.21 -54.48 49.59
N ASN A 121 -34.64 -54.27 48.34
CA ASN A 121 -33.74 -53.99 47.21
C ASN A 121 -33.71 -52.51 46.83
N LYS A 122 -33.11 -51.63 47.64
CA LYS A 122 -32.95 -50.20 47.28
C LYS A 122 -32.18 -50.06 45.96
N PRO A 123 -32.62 -49.21 45.00
CA PRO A 123 -31.84 -48.96 43.78
C PRO A 123 -30.45 -48.41 44.17
N GLN A 124 -29.38 -48.98 43.61
CA GLN A 124 -28.06 -48.36 43.68
C GLN A 124 -28.09 -47.18 42.71
N LEU A 125 -27.98 -45.97 43.24
CA LEU A 125 -27.95 -44.74 42.45
C LEU A 125 -26.51 -44.27 42.36
N GLN A 126 -26.03 -44.00 41.14
CA GLN A 126 -24.69 -43.46 40.93
C GLN A 126 -24.71 -41.94 41.14
N ASP A 127 -23.61 -41.38 41.67
CA ASP A 127 -23.47 -39.94 41.82
C ASP A 127 -23.02 -39.31 40.51
N TRP A 128 -23.96 -38.67 39.81
CA TRP A 128 -23.74 -38.06 38.50
C TRP A 128 -23.25 -36.59 38.57
N SER A 129 -23.09 -36.02 39.76
CA SER A 129 -22.80 -34.58 39.94
C SER A 129 -21.44 -34.13 39.37
N ALA A 130 -20.50 -35.06 39.20
CA ALA A 130 -19.16 -34.81 38.67
C ALA A 130 -19.00 -35.13 37.18
N VAL A 131 -20.02 -35.68 36.51
CA VAL A 131 -19.91 -36.06 35.10
C VAL A 131 -20.17 -34.84 34.22
N THR A 132 -19.11 -34.37 33.55
CA THR A 132 -19.18 -33.31 32.54
C THR A 132 -18.52 -33.79 31.27
N VAL A 133 -19.25 -33.76 30.16
CA VAL A 133 -18.65 -33.94 28.83
C VAL A 133 -17.84 -32.68 28.54
N THR A 134 -16.52 -32.80 28.55
CA THR A 134 -15.62 -31.68 28.24
C THR A 134 -15.79 -31.31 26.77
N SER A 135 -16.37 -30.14 26.52
CA SER A 135 -16.31 -29.49 25.22
C SER A 135 -14.88 -28.95 25.05
N ASP A 136 -13.92 -29.82 24.73
CA ASP A 136 -12.56 -29.40 24.46
C ASP A 136 -12.58 -28.35 23.35
N GLN A 137 -12.19 -27.12 23.68
CA GLN A 137 -12.12 -26.02 22.74
C GLN A 137 -10.91 -26.30 21.85
N PHE A 138 -11.14 -26.66 20.58
CA PHE A 138 -10.06 -26.86 19.62
C PHE A 138 -9.37 -25.50 19.34
N MET A 139 -8.39 -25.13 20.16
CA MET A 139 -7.63 -23.87 20.10
C MET A 139 -6.60 -23.89 18.95
N ILE A 140 -7.03 -24.24 17.74
CA ILE A 140 -6.17 -24.33 16.54
C ILE A 140 -6.19 -23.06 15.69
N GLN A 141 -7.10 -22.13 15.97
CA GLN A 141 -7.28 -20.94 15.13
C GLN A 141 -6.09 -19.99 15.21
N GLU A 142 -5.55 -19.76 16.41
CA GLU A 142 -4.40 -18.88 16.62
C GLU A 142 -3.12 -19.48 16.02
N THR A 143 -2.87 -20.77 16.24
CA THR A 143 -1.70 -21.48 15.69
C THR A 143 -1.74 -21.56 14.16
N LEU A 144 -2.91 -21.75 13.55
CA LEU A 144 -3.06 -21.72 12.09
C LEU A 144 -2.87 -20.31 11.50
N ALA A 145 -3.31 -19.26 12.20
CA ALA A 145 -3.11 -17.88 11.77
C ALA A 145 -1.63 -17.44 11.82
N GLU A 146 -0.89 -17.91 12.83
CA GLU A 146 0.56 -17.73 12.92
C GLU A 146 1.29 -18.43 11.77
N LEU A 147 0.92 -19.69 11.48
CA LEU A 147 1.49 -20.44 10.37
C LEU A 147 1.22 -19.77 9.02
N GLU A 148 0.00 -19.30 8.79
CA GLU A 148 -0.35 -18.56 7.56
C GLU A 148 0.53 -17.31 7.39
N THR A 149 0.72 -16.57 8.47
CA THR A 149 1.52 -15.34 8.46
C THR A 149 2.98 -15.63 8.17
N ALA A 150 3.57 -16.63 8.84
CA ALA A 150 4.96 -17.03 8.61
C ALA A 150 5.19 -17.51 7.17
N VAL A 151 4.30 -18.36 6.64
CA VAL A 151 4.41 -18.83 5.25
C VAL A 151 4.28 -17.68 4.25
N ARG A 152 3.38 -16.72 4.50
CA ARG A 152 3.19 -15.55 3.63
C ARG A 152 4.41 -14.64 3.59
N GLU A 153 5.05 -14.40 4.74
CA GLU A 153 6.27 -13.60 4.83
C GLU A 153 7.44 -14.28 4.11
N GLU A 154 7.68 -15.57 4.37
CA GLU A 154 8.76 -16.33 3.72
C GLU A 154 8.55 -16.45 2.21
N VAL A 155 7.32 -16.62 1.72
CA VAL A 155 7.04 -16.61 0.28
C VAL A 155 7.27 -15.23 -0.33
N SER A 156 7.03 -14.15 0.41
CA SER A 156 7.30 -12.78 -0.05
C SER A 156 8.79 -12.51 -0.25
N THR A 157 9.65 -13.04 0.63
CA THR A 157 11.12 -12.83 0.52
C THR A 157 11.73 -13.52 -0.71
N LEU A 158 11.12 -14.62 -1.20
CA LEU A 158 11.56 -15.32 -2.41
C LEU A 158 11.49 -14.45 -3.68
N TYR A 159 10.57 -13.48 -3.75
CA TYR A 159 10.51 -12.51 -4.84
C TYR A 159 11.66 -11.51 -4.80
N ASP A 160 12.05 -11.07 -3.60
CA ASP A 160 13.08 -10.06 -3.40
C ASP A 160 14.50 -10.59 -3.63
N ILE A 161 14.77 -11.84 -3.24
CA ILE A 161 16.12 -12.44 -3.36
C ILE A 161 16.47 -12.70 -4.82
N ASN A 162 15.53 -13.18 -5.64
CA ASN A 162 15.78 -13.51 -7.05
C ASN A 162 15.94 -12.28 -7.96
N PHE A 163 15.52 -11.09 -7.51
CA PHE A 163 15.62 -9.83 -8.27
C PHE A 163 16.82 -8.96 -7.89
N ARG A 164 17.53 -9.27 -6.80
CA ARG A 164 18.69 -8.48 -6.34
C ARG A 164 19.97 -8.70 -7.15
N ASP A 165 20.18 -9.89 -7.73
CA ASP A 165 21.45 -10.25 -8.38
C ASP A 165 21.47 -10.05 -9.91
N GLY A 166 20.32 -9.73 -10.52
CA GLY A 166 20.18 -9.63 -11.98
C GLY A 166 20.45 -8.24 -12.59
N LYS A 167 20.83 -7.23 -11.79
CA LYS A 167 20.90 -5.83 -12.25
C LYS A 167 22.23 -5.37 -12.83
N GLU A 168 23.29 -6.17 -12.77
CA GLU A 168 24.62 -5.70 -13.21
C GLU A 168 25.04 -6.09 -14.63
N GLN A 169 24.27 -6.92 -15.37
CA GLN A 169 24.66 -7.36 -16.72
C GLN A 169 23.55 -7.40 -17.78
N ARG A 170 22.47 -6.61 -17.64
CA ARG A 170 21.62 -6.33 -18.80
C ARG A 170 22.21 -5.18 -19.59
N ILE A 171 22.89 -5.55 -20.68
CA ILE A 171 23.16 -4.67 -21.81
C ILE A 171 21.87 -3.90 -22.14
N SER A 172 21.96 -2.58 -21.99
CA SER A 172 21.03 -1.57 -22.47
C SER A 172 20.42 -1.97 -23.82
N LEU A 173 19.08 -2.02 -23.91
CA LEU A 173 18.27 -1.85 -25.14
C LEU A 173 16.78 -2.25 -24.97
N ILE A 174 16.25 -2.35 -23.74
CA ILE A 174 14.83 -2.01 -23.54
C ILE A 174 14.84 -0.51 -23.30
N SER A 175 14.53 0.25 -24.35
CA SER A 175 14.23 1.68 -24.28
C SER A 175 13.31 1.90 -23.08
N SER A 176 13.79 2.63 -22.07
CA SER A 176 12.91 3.09 -21.00
C SER A 176 11.77 3.87 -21.67
N PRO A 177 10.50 3.75 -21.25
CA PRO A 177 9.41 4.58 -21.79
C PRO A 177 9.68 6.09 -21.66
N HIS A 178 10.71 6.47 -20.91
CA HIS A 178 11.19 7.83 -20.69
C HIS A 178 12.61 8.08 -21.22
N GLU A 179 13.10 7.29 -22.18
CA GLU A 179 14.50 7.36 -22.67
C GLU A 179 14.88 8.76 -23.21
N ASP A 180 13.98 9.43 -23.92
CA ASP A 180 14.18 10.80 -24.40
C ASP A 180 14.41 11.75 -23.21
N ILE A 181 13.59 11.63 -22.18
CA ILE A 181 13.64 12.45 -20.97
C ILE A 181 14.91 12.15 -20.18
N ILE A 182 15.29 10.87 -20.07
CA ILE A 182 16.50 10.42 -19.39
C ILE A 182 17.74 11.01 -20.08
N SER A 183 17.76 10.98 -21.41
CA SER A 183 18.87 11.50 -22.23
C SER A 183 19.07 13.00 -22.04
N ASP A 184 17.99 13.75 -21.84
CA ASP A 184 18.02 15.19 -21.59
C ASP A 184 18.16 15.59 -20.11
N SER A 185 18.35 14.62 -19.22
CA SER A 185 18.43 14.82 -17.76
C SER A 185 19.82 14.55 -17.18
N PHE A 186 20.05 14.96 -15.93
CA PHE A 186 21.25 14.59 -15.19
C PHE A 186 20.96 13.48 -14.19
N LEU A 187 21.71 12.39 -14.21
CA LEU A 187 21.62 11.35 -13.18
C LEU A 187 22.16 11.90 -11.85
N ILE A 188 21.30 11.98 -10.83
CA ILE A 188 21.67 12.36 -9.45
C ILE A 188 22.14 11.12 -8.70
N ARG A 189 21.34 10.04 -8.74
CA ARG A 189 21.56 8.83 -7.96
C ARG A 189 21.26 7.59 -8.79
N SER A 190 22.21 6.68 -8.88
CA SER A 190 22.02 5.35 -9.46
C SER A 190 21.29 4.41 -8.49
N GLY A 191 20.76 3.29 -9.01
CA GLY A 191 20.00 2.30 -8.24
C GLY A 191 18.49 2.41 -8.46
N PRO A 192 17.65 1.52 -7.92
CA PRO A 192 16.20 1.59 -8.09
C PRO A 192 15.49 2.41 -6.99
N PRO A 193 14.71 3.45 -7.33
CA PRO A 193 14.64 4.09 -8.65
C PRO A 193 15.86 4.99 -8.91
N ALA A 194 16.26 5.06 -10.19
CA ALA A 194 17.34 5.92 -10.63
C ALA A 194 16.81 7.34 -10.68
N VAL A 195 17.47 8.25 -9.97
CA VAL A 195 16.96 9.61 -9.79
C VAL A 195 17.60 10.55 -10.80
N TYR A 196 16.78 11.18 -11.63
CA TYR A 196 17.20 12.11 -12.68
C TYR A 196 16.70 13.52 -12.41
N GLN A 197 17.60 14.49 -12.50
CA GLN A 197 17.31 15.91 -12.46
C GLN A 197 16.94 16.39 -13.88
N LEU A 198 15.70 16.86 -14.05
CA LEU A 198 15.24 17.47 -15.29
C LEU A 198 15.93 18.83 -15.51
N ARG A 199 15.98 19.25 -16.79
CA ARG A 199 16.47 20.55 -17.23
C ARG A 199 15.30 21.46 -17.66
N PRO A 200 14.57 22.08 -16.72
CA PRO A 200 13.49 22.98 -17.08
C PRO A 200 14.01 24.26 -17.74
N LYS A 201 13.23 24.82 -18.68
CA LYS A 201 13.45 26.18 -19.17
C LYS A 201 13.11 27.15 -18.04
N LYS A 202 14.13 27.88 -17.58
CA LYS A 202 14.00 28.89 -16.53
C LYS A 202 13.73 30.26 -17.15
N GLN A 203 12.62 30.88 -16.78
CA GLN A 203 12.27 32.24 -17.16
C GLN A 203 12.02 33.09 -15.91
N LYS A 204 12.56 34.31 -15.88
CA LYS A 204 12.19 35.31 -14.87
C LYS A 204 11.15 36.24 -15.48
N PHE A 205 10.10 36.54 -14.73
CA PHE A 205 9.08 37.53 -15.10
C PHE A 205 8.71 38.33 -13.85
N GLY A 206 8.98 39.63 -13.86
CA GLY A 206 8.96 40.44 -12.64
C GLY A 206 9.86 39.84 -11.54
N SER A 207 9.32 39.72 -10.32
CA SER A 207 10.00 39.09 -9.17
C SER A 207 9.85 37.56 -9.10
N LEU A 208 9.23 36.94 -10.10
CA LEU A 208 8.86 35.53 -10.08
C LEU A 208 9.77 34.72 -11.00
N THR A 209 9.90 33.43 -10.68
CA THR A 209 10.63 32.50 -11.54
C THR A 209 9.70 31.39 -12.00
N ARG A 210 9.65 31.19 -13.31
CA ARG A 210 8.95 30.10 -13.99
C ARG A 210 9.95 29.04 -14.40
N MET A 211 9.59 27.79 -14.16
CA MET A 211 10.33 26.59 -14.55
C MET A 211 9.41 25.73 -15.40
N THR A 212 9.70 25.64 -16.70
CA THR A 212 8.84 24.93 -17.65
C THR A 212 9.51 23.63 -18.10
N VAL A 213 8.78 22.52 -18.01
CA VAL A 213 9.17 21.20 -18.52
C VAL A 213 8.22 20.85 -19.67
N GLY A 214 8.80 20.44 -20.81
CA GLY A 214 8.05 20.13 -22.03
C GLY A 214 7.53 21.35 -22.76
N GLU A 215 6.64 21.13 -23.73
CA GLU A 215 6.12 22.16 -24.63
C GLU A 215 4.60 22.30 -24.53
N LYS A 216 4.13 23.54 -24.36
CA LYS A 216 2.70 23.85 -24.22
C LYS A 216 1.96 23.54 -25.52
N ARG A 217 0.91 22.72 -25.43
CA ARG A 217 0.01 22.43 -26.55
C ARG A 217 -1.20 23.38 -26.52
N PRO A 218 -1.44 24.19 -27.57
CA PRO A 218 -2.49 25.23 -27.54
C PRO A 218 -3.90 24.73 -27.23
N ASN A 219 -4.24 23.51 -27.68
CA ASN A 219 -5.60 22.97 -27.57
C ASN A 219 -5.80 22.08 -26.32
N LYS A 220 -4.79 21.99 -25.43
CA LYS A 220 -4.90 21.19 -24.22
C LYS A 220 -5.30 22.06 -23.03
N PRO A 221 -6.28 21.63 -22.22
CA PRO A 221 -6.63 22.34 -21.00
C PRO A 221 -5.43 22.35 -20.03
N ASN A 222 -5.34 23.38 -19.19
CA ASN A 222 -4.31 23.51 -18.17
C ASN A 222 -4.97 23.72 -16.81
N ARG A 223 -4.57 22.93 -15.81
CA ARG A 223 -5.04 23.08 -14.43
C ARG A 223 -3.94 23.66 -13.57
N THR A 224 -4.31 24.56 -12.68
CA THR A 224 -3.38 25.31 -11.83
C THR A 224 -3.63 24.98 -10.36
N ILE A 225 -2.59 24.58 -9.65
CA ILE A 225 -2.65 24.33 -8.20
C ILE A 225 -1.74 25.33 -7.48
N LEU A 226 -2.26 26.00 -6.46
CA LEU A 226 -1.46 26.84 -5.55
C LEU A 226 -1.14 26.05 -4.29
N LEU A 227 0.14 25.86 -3.97
CA LEU A 227 0.59 25.15 -2.77
C LEU A 227 0.97 26.13 -1.66
N VAL A 228 0.36 25.96 -0.49
CA VAL A 228 0.60 26.74 0.72
C VAL A 228 0.94 25.79 1.86
N GLY A 229 1.98 26.07 2.63
CA GLY A 229 2.35 25.24 3.78
C GLY A 229 3.65 25.71 4.43
N GLU A 230 3.96 25.21 5.63
CA GLU A 230 5.16 25.62 6.37
C GLU A 230 6.46 25.19 5.69
N THR A 231 7.58 25.77 6.12
CA THR A 231 8.91 25.29 5.71
C THR A 231 9.10 23.84 6.18
N GLY A 232 9.59 22.98 5.30
CA GLY A 232 9.74 21.55 5.58
C GLY A 232 8.44 20.76 5.56
N ALA A 233 7.28 21.35 5.24
CA ALA A 233 6.02 20.62 5.11
C ALA A 233 5.97 19.62 3.93
N GLY A 234 7.03 19.51 3.12
CA GLY A 234 7.10 18.58 1.98
C GLY A 234 6.53 19.10 0.66
N LYS A 235 6.42 20.43 0.48
CA LYS A 235 5.91 21.03 -0.77
C LYS A 235 6.72 20.62 -2.00
N TYR A 236 8.06 20.62 -1.90
CA TYR A 236 8.94 20.20 -3.00
C TYR A 236 8.84 18.71 -3.30
N THR A 237 8.77 17.87 -2.26
CA THR A 237 8.48 16.44 -2.38
C THR A 237 7.18 16.22 -3.17
N LEU A 238 6.13 16.97 -2.83
CA LEU A 238 4.84 16.90 -3.50
C LEU A 238 4.89 17.39 -4.95
N ILE A 239 5.62 18.47 -5.25
CA ILE A 239 5.84 18.95 -6.62
C ILE A 239 6.52 17.86 -7.47
N ASN A 240 7.58 17.25 -6.95
CA ASN A 240 8.28 16.16 -7.64
C ASN A 240 7.35 14.94 -7.81
N ALA A 241 6.49 14.63 -6.83
CA ALA A 241 5.52 13.54 -6.96
C ALA A 241 4.46 13.82 -8.04
N LEU A 242 3.89 15.03 -8.05
CA LEU A 242 2.91 15.45 -9.06
C LEU A 242 3.53 15.50 -10.47
N LEU A 243 4.81 15.88 -10.57
CA LEU A 243 5.55 15.80 -11.82
C LEU A 243 5.60 14.38 -12.36
N ASN A 244 6.11 13.42 -11.58
CA ASN A 244 6.25 12.03 -12.02
C ASN A 244 4.89 11.43 -12.36
N TYR A 245 3.88 11.72 -11.55
CA TYR A 245 2.50 11.30 -11.81
C TYR A 245 2.00 11.86 -13.16
N THR A 246 2.21 13.14 -13.42
CA THR A 246 1.81 13.79 -14.69
C THR A 246 2.54 13.19 -15.89
N MET A 247 3.84 12.88 -15.75
CA MET A 247 4.67 12.26 -16.79
C MET A 247 4.33 10.78 -17.04
N GLY A 248 3.50 10.16 -16.20
CA GLY A 248 3.12 8.75 -16.33
C GLY A 248 4.19 7.77 -15.87
N VAL A 249 5.07 8.20 -14.96
CA VAL A 249 6.10 7.34 -14.37
C VAL A 249 5.44 6.35 -13.43
N LYS A 250 5.77 5.07 -13.59
CA LYS A 250 5.28 3.97 -12.75
C LYS A 250 6.40 3.38 -11.90
N TRP A 251 6.02 2.65 -10.86
CA TRP A 251 6.98 1.99 -9.97
C TRP A 251 7.90 1.01 -10.73
N GLU A 252 7.36 0.34 -11.75
CA GLU A 252 8.07 -0.66 -12.54
C GLU A 252 9.09 -0.05 -13.50
N ASP A 253 8.98 1.25 -13.83
CA ASP A 253 9.90 1.95 -14.73
C ASP A 253 11.31 2.09 -14.10
N GLY A 254 11.42 1.98 -12.77
CA GLY A 254 12.69 2.03 -12.06
C GLY A 254 13.40 3.38 -12.14
N VAL A 255 12.68 4.47 -12.45
CA VAL A 255 13.20 5.84 -12.57
C VAL A 255 12.37 6.81 -11.73
N TRP A 256 12.98 7.93 -11.36
CA TRP A 256 12.32 9.04 -10.66
C TRP A 256 12.88 10.37 -11.14
N PHE A 257 12.02 11.28 -11.59
CA PHE A 257 12.44 12.60 -12.06
C PHE A 257 12.27 13.66 -10.98
N GLN A 258 13.16 14.65 -10.95
CA GLN A 258 13.08 15.79 -10.03
C GLN A 258 13.34 17.08 -10.81
N ILE A 259 12.57 18.14 -10.48
CA ILE A 259 12.86 19.50 -10.96
C ILE A 259 13.80 20.20 -9.97
N ILE A 260 13.83 19.77 -8.72
CA ILE A 260 14.47 20.48 -7.62
C ILE A 260 15.07 19.49 -6.63
N GLU A 261 16.32 19.74 -6.25
CA GLU A 261 17.03 19.09 -5.15
C GLU A 261 16.64 19.75 -3.81
N GLU A 262 16.11 18.98 -2.85
CA GLU A 262 15.63 19.48 -1.55
C GLU A 262 16.73 20.19 -0.73
N GLU A 263 17.98 19.74 -0.84
CA GLU A 263 19.10 20.24 -0.02
C GLU A 263 19.56 21.65 -0.41
N ARG A 264 19.29 22.13 -1.64
CA ARG A 264 19.86 23.40 -2.11
C ARG A 264 19.08 24.66 -1.75
N ARG A 265 17.90 24.56 -1.13
CA ARG A 265 17.14 25.75 -0.70
C ARG A 265 16.37 25.53 0.59
N SER A 266 17.09 25.61 1.70
CA SER A 266 16.51 25.81 3.04
C SER A 266 15.67 27.09 3.17
N GLN A 267 15.69 28.01 2.19
CA GLN A 267 14.79 29.17 2.16
C GLN A 267 14.52 29.57 0.70
N THR A 268 13.34 29.28 0.15
CA THR A 268 12.90 29.99 -1.06
C THR A 268 12.36 31.34 -0.60
N SER A 269 13.00 32.43 -1.00
CA SER A 269 12.52 33.78 -0.73
C SER A 269 11.35 34.16 -1.63
N ASP A 270 11.13 33.43 -2.73
CA ASP A 270 10.26 33.85 -3.83
C ASP A 270 9.23 32.78 -4.21
N VAL A 271 8.09 33.25 -4.72
CA VAL A 271 7.04 32.42 -5.33
C VAL A 271 7.56 31.87 -6.66
N MET A 272 7.40 30.56 -6.87
CA MET A 272 7.89 29.83 -8.03
C MET A 272 6.72 29.23 -8.79
N VAL A 273 6.77 29.27 -10.12
CA VAL A 273 5.77 28.64 -10.99
C VAL A 273 6.41 27.47 -11.72
N TYR A 274 5.83 26.29 -11.62
CA TYR A 274 6.24 25.08 -12.32
C TYR A 274 5.19 24.74 -13.36
N GLU A 275 5.61 24.65 -14.61
CA GLU A 275 4.75 24.31 -15.74
C GLU A 275 5.17 22.97 -16.30
N ILE A 276 4.22 22.05 -16.41
CA ILE A 276 4.45 20.68 -16.88
C ILE A 276 3.53 20.47 -18.07
N PHE A 277 4.13 20.48 -19.26
CA PHE A 277 3.44 20.43 -20.54
C PHE A 277 3.87 19.23 -21.39
N GLY A 278 3.02 18.82 -22.34
CA GLY A 278 3.35 17.79 -23.32
C GLY A 278 3.19 16.36 -22.82
N PHE A 279 2.73 16.19 -21.58
CA PHE A 279 2.43 14.90 -20.95
C PHE A 279 0.92 14.65 -20.79
N GLU A 280 0.10 15.41 -21.51
CA GLU A 280 -1.35 15.19 -21.48
C GLU A 280 -1.68 13.80 -22.02
N ASP A 281 -2.71 13.18 -21.44
CA ASP A 281 -3.19 11.83 -21.74
C ASP A 281 -2.23 10.70 -21.33
N LYS A 282 -1.13 11.00 -20.62
CA LYS A 282 -0.33 9.97 -19.92
C LYS A 282 -1.06 9.47 -18.68
N THR A 283 -1.32 10.40 -17.77
CA THR A 283 -2.09 10.15 -16.55
C THR A 283 -3.21 11.16 -16.38
N LEU A 284 -2.97 12.42 -16.77
CA LEU A 284 -3.93 13.52 -16.66
C LEU A 284 -4.37 13.99 -18.06
N PRO A 285 -5.65 14.33 -18.28
CA PRO A 285 -6.15 14.82 -19.57
C PRO A 285 -5.81 16.29 -19.84
N TYR A 286 -5.01 16.92 -18.97
CA TYR A 286 -4.65 18.33 -19.00
C TYR A 286 -3.18 18.54 -18.61
N SER A 287 -2.64 19.68 -18.99
CA SER A 287 -1.36 20.17 -18.48
C SER A 287 -1.48 20.63 -17.02
N LEU A 288 -0.36 20.62 -16.29
CA LEU A 288 -0.34 21.01 -14.89
C LEU A 288 0.57 22.21 -14.66
N THR A 289 0.02 23.24 -14.03
CA THR A 289 0.78 24.39 -13.49
C THR A 289 0.71 24.36 -11.97
N ILE A 290 1.86 24.46 -11.30
CA ILE A 290 1.95 24.47 -9.84
C ILE A 290 2.61 25.76 -9.39
N ILE A 291 1.89 26.55 -8.59
CA ILE A 291 2.42 27.75 -7.94
C ILE A 291 2.89 27.32 -6.54
N ASN A 292 4.19 27.40 -6.29
CA ASN A 292 4.77 27.11 -5.00
C ASN A 292 5.05 28.41 -4.25
N THR A 293 4.48 28.53 -3.05
CA THR A 293 4.80 29.63 -2.16
C THR A 293 6.00 29.31 -1.25
N PRO A 294 6.75 30.32 -0.78
CA PRO A 294 7.71 30.14 0.30
C PRO A 294 7.12 29.45 1.52
N GLY A 295 7.93 28.65 2.22
CA GLY A 295 7.54 28.13 3.53
C GLY A 295 7.50 29.22 4.58
N TYR A 296 6.46 29.17 5.40
CA TYR A 296 6.22 30.08 6.52
C TYR A 296 6.62 29.34 7.82
N GLY A 297 7.16 30.05 8.81
CA GLY A 297 7.72 29.43 10.04
C GLY A 297 9.21 29.72 10.27
N ASP A 298 9.84 30.40 9.31
CA ASP A 298 11.17 30.97 9.49
C ASP A 298 11.04 32.38 10.08
N THR A 299 12.01 32.79 10.89
CA THR A 299 12.02 33.95 11.84
C THR A 299 11.84 35.35 11.22
N ARG A 300 11.31 35.47 10.00
CA ARG A 300 11.30 36.68 9.17
C ARG A 300 10.11 37.63 9.37
N GLY A 301 9.15 37.27 10.23
CA GLY A 301 8.06 38.16 10.68
C GLY A 301 6.98 38.49 9.64
N ILE A 302 5.97 39.28 10.05
CA ILE A 302 4.74 39.58 9.30
C ILE A 302 5.01 40.29 7.97
N LYS A 303 6.01 41.18 7.91
CA LYS A 303 6.37 41.95 6.71
C LYS A 303 6.74 41.07 5.51
N HIS A 304 7.22 39.85 5.74
CA HIS A 304 7.55 38.92 4.66
C HIS A 304 6.28 38.36 3.98
N PHE A 305 5.15 38.31 4.69
CA PHE A 305 3.89 37.78 4.16
C PHE A 305 3.17 38.79 3.26
N ASP A 306 3.25 40.08 3.56
CA ASP A 306 2.73 41.14 2.68
C ASP A 306 3.44 41.08 1.31
N ILE A 307 4.75 40.86 1.32
CA ILE A 307 5.56 40.70 0.10
C ILE A 307 5.08 39.48 -0.71
N ILE A 308 4.77 38.35 -0.07
CA ILE A 308 4.28 37.15 -0.77
C ILE A 308 2.91 37.41 -1.39
N SER A 309 2.00 38.07 -0.66
CA SER A 309 0.67 38.42 -1.16
C SER A 309 0.74 39.38 -2.35
N HIS A 310 1.60 40.41 -2.29
CA HIS A 310 1.88 41.29 -3.42
C HIS A 310 2.41 40.53 -4.64
N ARG A 311 3.33 39.58 -4.44
CA ARG A 311 3.87 38.78 -5.55
C ARG A 311 2.86 37.83 -6.17
N LEU A 312 1.92 37.31 -5.38
CA LEU A 312 0.80 36.53 -5.91
C LEU A 312 -0.16 37.42 -6.68
N LEU A 313 -0.43 38.64 -6.21
CA LEU A 313 -1.20 39.64 -6.96
C LEU A 313 -0.52 39.97 -8.29
N ASP A 314 0.78 40.24 -8.28
CA ASP A 314 1.56 40.49 -9.50
C ASP A 314 1.49 39.30 -10.47
N LEU A 315 1.53 38.07 -9.94
CA LEU A 315 1.37 36.85 -10.74
C LEU A 315 0.00 36.78 -11.43
N PHE A 316 -1.06 37.14 -10.72
CA PHE A 316 -2.43 37.01 -11.21
C PHE A 316 -2.87 38.18 -12.09
N GLN A 317 -2.23 39.35 -11.96
CA GLN A 317 -2.55 40.54 -12.74
C GLN A 317 -1.68 40.72 -13.99
N SER A 318 -0.50 40.09 -14.04
CA SER A 318 0.39 40.16 -15.20
C SER A 318 -0.23 39.52 -16.45
N GLU A 319 -0.05 40.14 -17.62
CA GLU A 319 -0.50 39.58 -18.91
C GLU A 319 0.06 38.18 -19.16
N ASP A 320 1.37 38.02 -18.91
CA ASP A 320 2.08 36.74 -18.99
C ASP A 320 1.89 35.86 -17.74
N GLY A 321 1.01 36.27 -16.82
CA GLY A 321 0.78 35.67 -15.51
C GLY A 321 -0.07 34.40 -15.52
N VAL A 322 -0.62 34.06 -14.35
CA VAL A 322 -1.52 32.91 -14.20
C VAL A 322 -2.92 33.43 -13.90
N HIS A 323 -3.84 33.27 -14.84
CA HIS A 323 -5.17 33.90 -14.76
C HIS A 323 -6.22 33.08 -14.02
N GLU A 324 -5.94 31.79 -13.77
CA GLU A 324 -6.88 30.88 -13.13
C GLU A 324 -6.17 29.94 -12.14
N VAL A 325 -6.73 29.83 -10.94
CA VAL A 325 -6.32 28.86 -9.91
C VAL A 325 -7.47 27.88 -9.70
N HIS A 326 -7.19 26.60 -9.90
CA HIS A 326 -8.20 25.54 -9.88
C HIS A 326 -8.32 24.88 -8.51
N ALA A 327 -7.22 24.78 -7.77
CA ALA A 327 -7.20 24.23 -6.43
C ALA A 327 -6.13 24.92 -5.58
N VAL A 328 -6.37 24.96 -4.26
CA VAL A 328 -5.36 25.38 -3.29
C VAL A 328 -4.99 24.16 -2.44
N GLY A 329 -3.74 23.72 -2.53
CA GLY A 329 -3.19 22.65 -1.71
C GLY A 329 -2.62 23.19 -0.41
N LEU A 330 -3.29 22.90 0.72
CA LEU A 330 -2.75 23.17 2.05
C LEU A 330 -1.87 21.98 2.48
N VAL A 331 -0.56 22.15 2.39
CA VAL A 331 0.44 21.10 2.61
C VAL A 331 0.90 21.06 4.06
N MET A 332 0.77 19.90 4.72
CA MET A 332 1.12 19.71 6.12
C MET A 332 1.68 18.30 6.39
N LYS A 333 2.51 18.15 7.42
CA LYS A 333 3.03 16.83 7.83
C LYS A 333 1.98 16.04 8.58
N ALA A 334 2.03 14.71 8.50
CA ALA A 334 1.17 13.82 9.27
C ALA A 334 1.32 13.97 10.80
N SER A 335 2.46 14.49 11.27
CA SER A 335 2.74 14.77 12.69
C SER A 335 2.21 16.11 13.20
N VAL A 336 1.61 16.94 12.34
CA VAL A 336 1.07 18.25 12.74
C VAL A 336 -0.19 18.04 13.59
N ASN A 337 -0.13 18.46 14.85
CA ASN A 337 -1.24 18.33 15.81
C ASN A 337 -2.01 19.64 16.03
N ARG A 338 -1.43 20.79 15.63
CA ARG A 338 -2.03 22.13 15.74
C ARG A 338 -1.51 22.99 14.59
N LEU A 339 -2.37 23.83 14.01
CA LEU A 339 -1.92 24.84 13.06
C LEU A 339 -1.31 26.02 13.82
N SER A 340 -0.16 26.50 13.36
CA SER A 340 0.47 27.67 13.92
C SER A 340 -0.31 28.95 13.55
N GLU A 341 -0.33 29.94 14.44
CA GLU A 341 -0.93 31.25 14.10
C GLU A 341 -0.32 31.88 12.83
N PRO A 342 1.01 31.79 12.59
CA PRO A 342 1.60 32.22 11.34
C PRO A 342 1.03 31.52 10.11
N LEU A 343 0.82 30.20 10.16
CA LEU A 343 0.23 29.46 9.04
C LEU A 343 -1.21 29.91 8.77
N ARG A 344 -1.99 30.16 9.82
CA ARG A 344 -3.37 30.67 9.70
C ARG A 344 -3.40 32.06 9.05
N TYR A 345 -2.59 32.99 9.54
CA TYR A 345 -2.50 34.34 8.97
C TYR A 345 -2.15 34.31 7.48
N VAL A 346 -1.18 33.48 7.12
CA VAL A 346 -0.74 33.31 5.74
C VAL A 346 -1.84 32.71 4.89
N PHE A 347 -2.48 31.65 5.38
CA PHE A 347 -3.56 31.01 4.67
C PHE A 347 -4.70 32.00 4.42
N ASP A 348 -5.12 32.75 5.45
CA ASP A 348 -6.15 33.79 5.34
C ASP A 348 -5.74 34.91 4.36
N SER A 349 -4.46 35.32 4.39
CA SER A 349 -3.91 36.32 3.46
C SER A 349 -3.97 35.84 2.01
N VAL A 350 -3.55 34.60 1.76
CA VAL A 350 -3.63 34.00 0.42
C VAL A 350 -5.09 33.82 0.01
N MET A 351 -5.97 33.39 0.92
CA MET A 351 -7.40 33.21 0.64
C MET A 351 -8.08 34.54 0.32
N SER A 352 -7.64 35.65 0.92
CA SER A 352 -8.16 36.99 0.65
C SER A 352 -7.94 37.46 -0.80
N LEU A 353 -6.97 36.87 -1.50
CA LEU A 353 -6.70 37.16 -2.91
C LEU A 353 -7.75 36.54 -3.85
N PHE A 354 -8.61 35.67 -3.33
CA PHE A 354 -9.58 34.93 -4.11
C PHE A 354 -11.01 35.15 -3.62
N GLY A 355 -11.99 34.96 -4.51
CA GLY A 355 -13.40 35.09 -4.17
C GLY A 355 -13.90 33.98 -3.22
N LYS A 356 -15.04 34.22 -2.56
CA LYS A 356 -15.69 33.32 -1.58
C LYS A 356 -15.99 31.90 -2.08
N ASN A 357 -15.87 31.64 -3.38
CA ASN A 357 -16.16 30.34 -3.99
C ASN A 357 -14.99 29.34 -3.92
N LEU A 358 -13.80 29.75 -3.46
CA LEU A 358 -12.64 28.86 -3.38
C LEU A 358 -12.68 27.83 -2.24
N GLU A 359 -13.49 28.02 -1.18
CA GLU A 359 -13.52 27.10 -0.02
C GLU A 359 -13.72 25.63 -0.45
N LYS A 360 -14.48 25.39 -1.52
CA LYS A 360 -14.75 24.04 -2.06
C LYS A 360 -13.57 23.43 -2.83
N ASN A 361 -12.57 24.23 -3.18
CA ASN A 361 -11.41 23.85 -3.99
C ASN A 361 -10.11 23.81 -3.16
N ILE A 362 -10.21 23.92 -1.83
CA ILE A 362 -9.07 23.80 -0.92
C ILE A 362 -8.89 22.33 -0.59
N VAL A 363 -7.71 21.77 -0.82
CA VAL A 363 -7.40 20.36 -0.56
C VAL A 363 -6.28 20.28 0.48
N ALA A 364 -6.51 19.53 1.57
CA ALA A 364 -5.46 19.23 2.53
C ALA A 364 -4.56 18.13 1.95
N LEU A 365 -3.26 18.40 1.84
CA LEU A 365 -2.27 17.50 1.26
C LEU A 365 -1.29 17.07 2.35
N ILE A 366 -1.43 15.84 2.82
CA ILE A 366 -0.67 15.31 3.96
C ILE A 366 0.61 14.64 3.47
N THR A 367 1.76 15.14 3.92
CA THR A 367 3.08 14.56 3.63
C THR A 367 3.65 13.87 4.87
N HIS A 368 4.78 13.16 4.73
CA HIS A 368 5.39 12.37 5.83
C HIS A 368 4.39 11.37 6.44
N SER A 369 3.49 10.85 5.61
CA SER A 369 2.48 9.86 6.01
C SER A 369 3.08 8.46 5.95
N ASP A 370 2.67 7.60 6.89
CA ASP A 370 2.92 6.16 6.88
C ASP A 370 1.87 5.39 6.07
N GLY A 371 0.94 6.09 5.42
CA GLY A 371 -0.18 5.52 4.67
C GLY A 371 -1.45 5.30 5.51
N SER A 372 -1.39 5.52 6.82
CA SER A 372 -2.55 5.44 7.71
C SER A 372 -3.43 6.70 7.63
N ARG A 373 -4.64 6.63 8.20
CA ARG A 373 -5.55 7.79 8.26
C ARG A 373 -4.92 8.90 9.12
N PRO A 374 -4.69 10.11 8.59
CA PRO A 374 -3.91 11.14 9.26
C PRO A 374 -4.79 11.90 10.29
N LYS A 375 -5.07 11.27 11.43
CA LYS A 375 -6.01 11.80 12.46
C LYS A 375 -5.59 13.18 12.99
N ASN A 376 -4.30 13.35 13.27
CA ASN A 376 -3.76 14.56 13.88
C ASN A 376 -3.97 15.83 13.03
N PRO A 377 -3.53 15.87 11.75
CA PRO A 377 -3.74 17.04 10.91
C PRO A 377 -5.23 17.30 10.62
N LEU A 378 -6.06 16.25 10.53
CA LEU A 378 -7.50 16.41 10.36
C LEU A 378 -8.14 17.10 11.58
N GLN A 379 -7.77 16.71 12.80
CA GLN A 379 -8.20 17.38 14.03
C GLN A 379 -7.67 18.82 14.12
N ALA A 380 -6.44 19.06 13.67
CA ALA A 380 -5.86 20.41 13.64
C ALA A 380 -6.62 21.36 12.69
N LEU A 381 -7.03 20.85 11.52
CA LEU A 381 -7.86 21.59 10.56
C LEU A 381 -9.24 21.92 11.13
N GLU A 382 -9.88 20.95 11.78
CA GLU A 382 -11.18 21.13 12.43
C GLU A 382 -11.11 22.16 13.57
N ALA A 383 -10.11 22.05 14.44
CA ALA A 383 -9.89 23.00 15.53
C ALA A 383 -9.62 24.43 15.04
N ALA A 384 -8.99 24.57 13.88
CA ALA A 384 -8.73 25.87 13.25
C ALA A 384 -9.92 26.40 12.41
N ASN A 385 -11.00 25.64 12.29
CA ASN A 385 -12.16 25.94 11.45
C ASN A 385 -11.80 26.20 9.97
N ILE A 386 -10.79 25.50 9.45
CA ILE A 386 -10.41 25.57 8.03
C ILE A 386 -11.24 24.54 7.27
N LYS A 387 -12.06 25.01 6.33
CA LYS A 387 -12.84 24.14 5.46
C LYS A 387 -11.98 23.69 4.27
N CYS A 388 -11.86 22.37 4.11
CA CYS A 388 -11.28 21.74 2.94
C CYS A 388 -12.35 20.91 2.22
N ALA A 389 -12.13 20.69 0.92
CA ALA A 389 -12.86 19.74 0.12
C ALA A 389 -12.81 18.36 0.77
N LYS A 390 -13.97 17.70 0.81
CA LYS A 390 -14.12 16.35 1.32
C LYS A 390 -14.55 15.43 0.19
N ASN A 391 -14.04 14.20 0.19
CA ASN A 391 -14.54 13.18 -0.73
C ASN A 391 -15.89 12.60 -0.23
N GLU A 392 -16.48 11.67 -0.99
CA GLU A 392 -17.75 11.00 -0.64
C GLU A 392 -17.72 10.29 0.73
N LYS A 393 -16.53 9.96 1.24
CA LYS A 393 -16.31 9.34 2.55
C LYS A 393 -16.11 10.38 3.67
N ASN A 394 -16.36 11.66 3.39
CA ASN A 394 -16.11 12.78 4.30
C ASN A 394 -14.65 12.87 4.79
N GLN A 395 -13.70 12.40 3.97
CA GLN A 395 -12.26 12.46 4.24
C GLN A 395 -11.62 13.69 3.62
#